data_AF-A0A267EX88-F1
#
_entry.id   AF-A0A267EX88-F1
#
_cell.length_a   1.000
_cell.length_b   1.000
_cell.length_c   1.000
_cell.angle_alpha   90.00
_cell.angle_beta   90.00
_cell.angle_gamma   90.00
#
_symmetry.space_group_name_H-M   'P 1'
#
loop_
_entity.id
_entity.type
_entity.pdbx_description
1 polymer ?
#
loop_
_entity_poly.entity_id
_entity_poly.type
_entity_poly.pdbx_seq_one_letter_code
_entity_poly.pdbx_strand_id
1 'polypeptide(L)'
;MQMLQKLAAQLTRSLSPGGLSTCRHLSGGVGLPKSGGGDGVGVDDGGISKEFGKNDHPVIKEGNGGRSNGKLGTFSGLTPDFPCIVGNPSSGPEPTYASVPKNSYRLFEYPDTFCLELNSGRLPGFKLAYETWGSLNPDASNAILLCTGLSASSHARSHPLNPAKGWWESFIGPGCALDTDKFFIICANLLGSCFGSSGPSSVNPETGDPYATTFPVVSVTDLVRSQFLLLDQLGIQRLHAAVGSSLGGMLSLASAVEFPDRVNRLISISSASYSHPTSIAMRYLQRKAIMTDPHWRSGRYYGSDYPKTGMKLAREIATLTYRSGPEWETRFGRRRLNPAAPQAVSLCPTFVIEQYLDYQGEASSVRLDPNSLLYLSKAMDLFDAEDQLDRVICPAMILGVQSDILFPVEQQRQLAQRLRDIGRCRRVTYFELTSLYGHDTFLLDVHNVGTAVKGFLETEHA
;
A
#
# COMPACT_ATOMS: atom_id res chain seq x y z
N MET A 1 -41.63 13.28 21.96
CA MET A 1 -41.18 12.02 22.60
C MET A 1 -42.35 11.05 22.89
N GLN A 2 -43.36 10.97 22.01
CA GLN A 2 -44.48 10.01 22.10
C GLN A 2 -44.86 9.39 20.74
N MET A 3 -44.00 9.57 19.73
CA MET A 3 -44.17 8.99 18.38
C MET A 3 -43.12 7.91 18.07
N LEU A 4 -42.18 7.66 18.99
CA LEU A 4 -41.11 6.65 18.86
C LEU A 4 -41.41 5.33 19.62
N GLN A 5 -42.54 5.25 20.35
CA GLN A 5 -42.96 4.04 21.07
C GLN A 5 -44.05 3.22 20.36
N LYS A 6 -44.56 3.67 19.20
CA LYS A 6 -45.61 2.95 18.45
C LYS A 6 -45.12 2.14 17.25
N LEU A 7 -43.83 2.18 16.91
CA LEU A 7 -43.27 1.34 15.82
C LEU A 7 -42.61 0.03 16.32
N ALA A 8 -42.43 -0.15 17.62
CA ALA A 8 -41.75 -1.32 18.20
C ALA A 8 -42.67 -2.52 18.51
N ALA A 9 -43.98 -2.43 18.20
CA ALA A 9 -44.96 -3.44 18.61
C ALA A 9 -45.62 -4.22 17.44
N GLN A 10 -45.09 -4.13 16.21
CA GLN A 10 -45.66 -4.80 15.04
C GLN A 10 -44.74 -5.83 14.33
N LEU A 11 -43.59 -6.19 14.92
CA LEU A 11 -42.66 -7.15 14.29
C LEU A 11 -42.31 -8.37 15.15
N THR A 12 -43.23 -8.82 16.00
CA THR A 12 -43.07 -10.09 16.74
C THR A 12 -44.36 -10.90 16.72
N ARG A 13 -44.56 -11.67 15.64
CA ARG A 13 -45.31 -12.96 15.60
C ARG A 13 -45.28 -13.55 14.18
N SER A 14 -44.34 -14.46 13.89
CA SER A 14 -44.59 -15.80 13.32
C SER A 14 -43.30 -16.49 12.81
N LEU A 15 -43.03 -17.67 13.41
CA LEU A 15 -42.45 -18.90 12.85
C LEU A 15 -40.92 -19.05 12.59
N SER A 16 -40.23 -19.62 13.59
CA SER A 16 -39.48 -20.93 13.62
C SER A 16 -38.30 -21.25 12.65
N PRO A 17 -37.38 -22.19 13.00
CA PRO A 17 -35.93 -21.96 12.93
C PRO A 17 -35.21 -22.70 11.79
N GLY A 18 -34.16 -22.06 11.26
CA GLY A 18 -33.16 -22.68 10.37
C GLY A 18 -31.83 -21.96 10.52
N GLY A 19 -30.76 -22.73 10.77
CA GLY A 19 -29.45 -22.33 11.29
C GLY A 19 -28.83 -21.04 10.73
N LEU A 20 -28.44 -20.16 11.65
CA LEU A 20 -27.45 -19.10 11.42
C LEU A 20 -26.42 -19.20 12.54
N SER A 21 -25.19 -19.57 12.18
CA SER A 21 -24.04 -19.46 13.06
C SER A 21 -23.78 -17.97 13.32
N THR A 22 -23.87 -17.58 14.59
CA THR A 22 -23.70 -16.19 15.01
C THR A 22 -22.23 -15.83 15.09
N CYS A 23 -21.75 -14.96 14.20
CA CYS A 23 -20.52 -14.17 14.43
C CYS A 23 -20.79 -13.20 15.59
N ARG A 24 -20.10 -13.39 16.72
CA ARG A 24 -20.15 -12.46 17.87
C ARG A 24 -19.23 -11.27 17.61
N HIS A 25 -19.78 -10.06 17.59
CA HIS A 25 -19.02 -8.83 17.79
C HIS A 25 -18.82 -8.58 19.29
N LEU A 26 -17.58 -8.30 19.71
CA LEU A 26 -17.26 -7.72 21.01
C LEU A 26 -17.20 -6.20 20.83
N SER A 27 -18.23 -5.47 21.26
CA SER A 27 -18.21 -4.01 21.36
C SER A 27 -18.24 -3.61 22.84
N GLY A 28 -17.10 -3.20 23.39
CA GLY A 28 -17.00 -2.55 24.70
C GLY A 28 -17.42 -1.10 24.58
N GLY A 29 -18.45 -0.70 25.33
CA GLY A 29 -18.91 0.69 25.42
C GLY A 29 -17.98 1.53 26.31
N VAL A 30 -17.69 2.75 25.86
CA VAL A 30 -17.01 3.78 26.67
C VAL A 30 -18.00 4.90 26.97
N GLY A 31 -18.22 5.13 28.25
CA GLY A 31 -19.08 6.19 28.78
C GLY A 31 -18.39 7.56 28.73
N LEU A 32 -19.17 8.58 28.37
CA LEU A 32 -18.82 9.99 28.52
C LEU A 32 -19.01 10.46 29.97
N PRO A 33 -18.13 11.32 30.50
CA PRO A 33 -18.52 12.27 31.54
C PRO A 33 -18.51 13.73 31.05
N LYS A 34 -19.40 14.50 31.67
CA LYS A 34 -19.72 15.90 31.41
C LYS A 34 -18.77 16.90 32.10
N SER A 35 -18.52 18.00 31.39
CA SER A 35 -18.35 19.41 31.77
C SER A 35 -17.95 19.87 33.19
N GLY A 36 -16.94 20.74 33.21
CA GLY A 36 -16.68 21.88 34.11
C GLY A 36 -15.31 22.46 33.73
N GLY A 37 -14.99 23.74 33.58
CA GLY A 37 -15.62 25.03 33.85
C GLY A 37 -14.48 26.00 34.20
N GLY A 38 -14.22 27.00 33.35
CA GLY A 38 -13.47 28.24 33.62
C GLY A 38 -11.95 28.18 33.87
N ASP A 39 -11.14 28.74 32.96
CA ASP A 39 -10.53 30.07 33.11
C ASP A 39 -9.60 30.36 31.93
N GLY A 40 -9.71 31.57 31.39
CA GLY A 40 -9.09 31.99 30.13
C GLY A 40 -7.72 32.66 30.31
N VAL A 41 -6.94 32.63 29.23
CA VAL A 41 -6.00 33.70 28.84
C VAL A 41 -6.01 33.74 27.32
N GLY A 42 -6.26 34.94 26.76
CA GLY A 42 -6.45 35.16 25.34
C GLY A 42 -5.16 35.29 24.54
N VAL A 43 -5.27 35.07 23.23
CA VAL A 43 -4.37 35.59 22.21
C VAL A 43 -5.23 36.06 21.03
N ASP A 44 -4.90 37.25 20.54
CA ASP A 44 -5.61 38.09 19.56
C ASP A 44 -5.96 37.41 18.24
N ASP A 45 -7.23 37.50 17.85
CA ASP A 45 -7.69 37.40 16.46
C ASP A 45 -7.89 38.82 15.90
N GLY A 46 -6.94 39.25 15.08
CA GLY A 46 -7.06 40.46 14.27
C GLY A 46 -8.10 40.28 13.18
N GLY A 47 -9.30 40.83 13.41
CA GLY A 47 -10.41 40.79 12.47
C GLY A 47 -10.21 41.69 11.25
N ILE A 48 -10.80 41.28 10.13
CA ILE A 48 -11.36 42.20 9.13
C ILE A 48 -12.71 41.63 8.70
N SER A 49 -13.76 42.40 9.01
CA SER A 49 -15.14 42.15 8.59
C SER A 49 -15.50 43.06 7.41
N LYS A 50 -16.34 42.52 6.52
CA LYS A 50 -17.24 43.20 5.55
C LYS A 50 -16.63 43.81 4.28
N GLU A 51 -16.97 43.22 3.13
CA GLU A 51 -18.04 43.74 2.26
C GLU A 51 -18.36 42.73 1.14
N PHE A 52 -19.62 42.27 1.07
CA PHE A 52 -20.15 41.55 -0.09
C PHE A 52 -20.67 42.59 -1.09
N GLY A 53 -19.86 42.88 -2.11
CA GLY A 53 -20.24 43.67 -3.29
C GLY A 53 -20.79 42.79 -4.41
N LYS A 54 -21.88 43.25 -5.04
CA LYS A 54 -22.63 42.59 -6.11
C LYS A 54 -21.76 42.22 -7.32
N ASN A 55 -22.04 41.05 -7.89
CA ASN A 55 -21.53 40.59 -9.18
C ASN A 55 -22.04 41.46 -10.33
N ASP A 56 -21.19 42.32 -10.89
CA ASP A 56 -21.33 42.82 -12.25
C ASP A 56 -20.43 42.00 -13.18
N HIS A 57 -21.04 41.14 -14.00
CA HIS A 57 -20.36 40.49 -15.11
C HIS A 57 -20.11 41.52 -16.22
N PRO A 58 -18.87 41.73 -16.70
CA PRO A 58 -18.64 42.57 -17.87
C PRO A 58 -19.12 41.84 -19.13
N VAL A 59 -20.22 42.34 -19.68
CA VAL A 59 -20.69 42.04 -21.05
C VAL A 59 -19.61 42.50 -22.02
N ILE A 60 -19.01 41.56 -22.75
CA ILE A 60 -18.09 41.85 -23.85
C ILE A 60 -18.92 42.48 -24.98
N LYS A 61 -18.75 43.79 -25.21
CA LYS A 61 -19.25 44.46 -26.40
C LYS A 61 -18.35 44.10 -27.59
N GLU A 62 -18.92 43.50 -28.62
CA GLU A 62 -18.27 43.41 -29.94
C GLU A 62 -18.09 44.83 -30.50
N GLY A 63 -16.85 45.33 -30.41
CA GLY A 63 -16.43 46.57 -31.03
C GLY A 63 -15.99 46.31 -32.47
N ASN A 64 -16.84 46.69 -33.43
CA ASN A 64 -16.50 46.77 -34.84
C ASN A 64 -15.56 47.98 -35.05
N GLY A 65 -14.25 47.74 -35.04
CA GLY A 65 -13.20 48.76 -35.15
C GLY A 65 -12.12 48.35 -36.15
N GLY A 66 -11.89 49.20 -37.14
CA GLY A 66 -11.14 48.89 -38.36
C GLY A 66 -9.71 48.38 -38.16
N ARG A 67 -9.31 47.51 -39.09
CA ARG A 67 -7.95 46.99 -39.26
C ARG A 67 -6.94 48.13 -39.39
N SER A 68 -6.18 48.39 -38.34
CA SER A 68 -4.84 48.94 -38.46
C SER A 68 -3.86 47.78 -38.60
N ASN A 69 -3.18 47.70 -39.75
CA ASN A 69 -2.02 46.84 -39.98
C ASN A 69 -0.85 47.28 -39.08
N GLY A 70 -0.91 46.96 -37.79
CA GLY A 70 0.23 46.98 -36.89
C GLY A 70 0.88 45.60 -36.94
N LYS A 71 2.18 45.53 -37.25
CA LYS A 71 2.97 44.29 -37.22
C LYS A 71 2.72 43.55 -35.90
N LEU A 72 1.96 42.46 -35.95
CA LEU A 72 1.82 41.49 -34.86
C LEU A 72 3.11 40.67 -34.80
N GLY A 73 4.19 41.29 -34.36
CA GLY A 73 5.54 40.75 -34.43
C GLY A 73 6.30 40.98 -33.13
N THR A 74 5.81 40.43 -32.02
CA THR A 74 6.58 40.37 -30.75
C THR A 74 6.24 39.17 -29.85
N PHE A 75 5.20 38.37 -30.15
CA PHE A 75 4.87 37.17 -29.37
C PHE A 75 5.10 35.91 -30.20
N SER A 76 6.04 35.07 -29.79
CA SER A 76 6.42 33.81 -30.43
C SER A 76 5.66 32.58 -29.92
N GLY A 77 4.77 32.73 -28.93
CA GLY A 77 4.03 31.62 -28.29
C GLY A 77 2.68 31.30 -28.95
N LEU A 78 2.58 31.37 -30.28
CA LEU A 78 1.31 31.25 -30.99
C LEU A 78 0.76 29.80 -31.07
N THR A 79 1.59 28.79 -30.78
CA THR A 79 1.16 27.38 -30.75
C THR A 79 1.49 26.72 -29.40
N PRO A 80 0.49 26.16 -28.69
CA PRO A 80 0.72 25.35 -27.50
C PRO A 80 1.10 23.91 -27.91
N ASP A 81 2.36 23.71 -28.32
CA ASP A 81 2.87 22.39 -28.69
C ASP A 81 3.61 21.72 -27.53
N PHE A 82 3.11 20.55 -27.08
CA PHE A 82 3.70 19.74 -26.01
C PHE A 82 3.99 18.31 -26.48
N PRO A 83 5.02 18.10 -27.34
CA PRO A 83 5.31 16.78 -27.90
C PRO A 83 5.60 15.71 -26.83
N CYS A 84 6.09 16.11 -25.65
CA CYS A 84 6.28 15.22 -24.51
C CYS A 84 4.97 14.65 -23.93
N ILE A 85 3.82 15.28 -24.17
CA ILE A 85 2.50 14.81 -23.74
C ILE A 85 1.81 14.01 -24.84
N VAL A 86 1.93 14.45 -26.10
CA VAL A 86 1.16 13.94 -27.25
C VAL A 86 1.69 12.60 -27.77
N GLY A 87 2.93 12.22 -27.45
CA GLY A 87 3.62 11.04 -28.00
C GLY A 87 3.22 9.65 -27.48
N ASN A 88 2.16 9.52 -26.66
CA ASN A 88 1.79 8.23 -26.08
C ASN A 88 0.33 7.85 -26.45
N PRO A 89 0.08 7.35 -27.68
CA PRO A 89 -1.26 6.91 -28.06
C PRO A 89 -1.72 5.77 -27.13
N SER A 90 -2.77 6.04 -26.37
CA SER A 90 -3.48 5.10 -25.50
C SER A 90 -4.41 4.18 -26.30
N SER A 91 -3.90 3.56 -27.36
CA SER A 91 -4.68 2.66 -28.20
C SER A 91 -4.02 1.29 -28.29
N GLY A 92 -4.50 0.37 -27.47
CA GLY A 92 -4.11 -1.03 -27.48
C GLY A 92 -5.10 -1.87 -26.66
N PRO A 93 -5.20 -3.18 -26.90
CA PRO A 93 -5.97 -4.07 -26.05
C PRO A 93 -5.51 -3.96 -24.58
N GLU A 94 -6.37 -4.38 -23.65
CA GLU A 94 -6.10 -4.35 -22.21
C GLU A 94 -4.65 -4.76 -21.91
N PRO A 95 -3.85 -3.94 -21.19
CA PRO A 95 -2.56 -4.40 -20.74
C PRO A 95 -2.77 -5.60 -19.83
N THR A 96 -2.20 -6.74 -20.20
CA THR A 96 -2.05 -7.86 -19.28
C THR A 96 -1.09 -7.42 -18.18
N TYR A 97 -1.63 -6.90 -17.08
CA TYR A 97 -0.88 -6.71 -15.84
C TYR A 97 -0.10 -7.97 -15.58
N ALA A 98 1.21 -7.83 -15.31
CA ALA A 98 2.21 -8.89 -15.41
C ALA A 98 1.54 -10.25 -15.26
N SER A 99 1.20 -10.87 -16.39
CA SER A 99 0.34 -12.05 -16.39
C SER A 99 1.15 -13.12 -15.70
N VAL A 100 0.87 -13.30 -14.41
CA VAL A 100 1.62 -14.25 -13.60
C VAL A 100 1.45 -15.59 -14.34
N PRO A 101 2.55 -16.22 -14.80
CA PRO A 101 2.41 -17.36 -15.69
C PRO A 101 1.48 -18.39 -15.06
N LYS A 102 0.50 -18.87 -15.83
CA LYS A 102 -0.44 -19.87 -15.31
C LYS A 102 0.38 -21.05 -14.76
N ASN A 103 0.06 -21.47 -13.54
CA ASN A 103 0.78 -22.52 -12.78
C ASN A 103 2.14 -22.12 -12.19
N SER A 104 2.48 -20.83 -12.13
CA SER A 104 3.72 -20.37 -11.48
C SER A 104 3.61 -20.22 -9.96
N TYR A 105 2.40 -20.31 -9.42
CA TYR A 105 2.08 -20.23 -7.99
C TYR A 105 1.03 -21.28 -7.61
N ARG A 106 0.87 -21.52 -6.31
CA ARG A 106 -0.20 -22.35 -5.74
C ARG A 106 -1.37 -21.48 -5.34
N LEU A 107 -2.56 -22.07 -5.33
CA LEU A 107 -3.80 -21.38 -5.02
C LEU A 107 -4.43 -22.00 -3.79
N PHE A 108 -4.66 -21.17 -2.78
CA PHE A 108 -5.54 -21.49 -1.65
C PHE A 108 -6.92 -20.92 -1.94
N GLU A 109 -7.96 -21.72 -1.73
CA GLU A 109 -9.35 -21.29 -1.89
C GLU A 109 -10.05 -21.37 -0.54
N TYR A 110 -10.63 -20.26 -0.12
CA TYR A 110 -11.52 -20.17 1.03
C TYR A 110 -12.96 -20.06 0.52
N PRO A 111 -13.76 -21.14 0.62
CA PRO A 111 -15.09 -21.20 -0.01
C PRO A 111 -16.18 -20.52 0.82
N ASP A 112 -15.91 -20.23 2.09
CA ASP A 112 -16.89 -19.68 3.01
C ASP A 112 -16.91 -18.15 2.96
N THR A 113 -18.00 -17.56 3.46
CA THR A 113 -18.13 -16.11 3.51
C THR A 113 -17.09 -15.50 4.45
N PHE A 114 -16.17 -14.73 3.87
CA PHE A 114 -15.17 -13.97 4.61
C PHE A 114 -15.72 -12.59 4.97
N CYS A 115 -15.87 -12.34 6.28
CA CYS A 115 -16.36 -11.06 6.79
C CYS A 115 -15.18 -10.11 7.07
N LEU A 116 -15.21 -8.96 6.40
CA LEU A 116 -14.21 -7.90 6.52
C LEU A 116 -14.53 -6.96 7.69
N GLU A 117 -13.51 -6.34 8.24
CA GLU A 117 -13.62 -5.43 9.38
C GLU A 117 -14.39 -4.15 9.04
N LEU A 118 -14.19 -3.63 7.84
CA LEU A 118 -14.71 -2.32 7.44
C LEU A 118 -16.03 -2.43 6.67
N ASN A 119 -16.92 -1.45 6.90
CA ASN A 119 -18.15 -1.23 6.15
C ASN A 119 -19.09 -2.45 6.03
N SER A 120 -19.03 -3.38 7.00
CA SER A 120 -19.75 -4.66 6.92
C SER A 120 -19.45 -5.43 5.61
N GLY A 121 -18.26 -5.25 5.05
CA GLY A 121 -17.83 -5.88 3.81
C GLY A 121 -17.83 -7.40 3.92
N ARG A 122 -18.23 -8.07 2.85
CA ARG A 122 -18.25 -9.54 2.78
C ARG A 122 -17.74 -9.99 1.42
N LEU A 123 -16.97 -11.07 1.41
CA LEU A 123 -16.66 -11.83 0.21
C LEU A 123 -17.32 -13.20 0.34
N PRO A 124 -18.05 -13.70 -0.68
CA PRO A 124 -18.69 -15.02 -0.63
C PRO A 124 -17.69 -16.17 -0.52
N GLY A 125 -16.45 -15.91 -0.91
CA GLY A 125 -15.26 -16.73 -0.81
C GLY A 125 -14.10 -15.96 -1.42
N PHE A 126 -12.86 -16.40 -1.23
CA PHE A 126 -11.70 -15.77 -1.85
C PHE A 126 -10.60 -16.77 -2.17
N LYS A 127 -9.65 -16.32 -2.98
CA LYS A 127 -8.47 -17.08 -3.36
C LYS A 127 -7.20 -16.33 -2.97
N LEU A 128 -6.18 -17.03 -2.52
CA LEU A 128 -4.83 -16.49 -2.34
C LEU A 128 -3.84 -17.24 -3.21
N ALA A 129 -3.10 -16.50 -4.03
CA ALA A 129 -1.91 -17.00 -4.68
C ALA A 129 -0.75 -17.01 -3.69
N TYR A 130 -0.03 -18.13 -3.59
CA TYR A 130 1.12 -18.25 -2.70
C TYR A 130 2.21 -19.15 -3.28
N GLU A 131 3.44 -18.93 -2.82
CA GLU A 131 4.63 -19.70 -3.17
C GLU A 131 5.42 -20.05 -1.91
N THR A 132 6.23 -21.10 -2.02
CA THR A 132 6.96 -21.67 -0.87
C THR A 132 8.38 -22.08 -1.24
N TRP A 133 9.33 -21.91 -0.32
CA TRP A 133 10.73 -22.35 -0.48
C TRP A 133 11.24 -23.05 0.80
N GLY A 134 12.12 -24.04 0.63
CA GLY A 134 12.56 -24.90 1.73
C GLY A 134 11.57 -26.04 2.03
N SER A 135 11.78 -26.72 3.15
CA SER A 135 10.97 -27.88 3.57
C SER A 135 10.39 -27.65 4.97
N LEU A 136 9.08 -27.88 5.10
CA LEU A 136 8.40 -27.85 6.39
C LEU A 136 8.83 -29.06 7.23
N ASN A 137 9.26 -28.82 8.47
CA ASN A 137 9.67 -29.88 9.38
C ASN A 137 8.45 -30.63 9.99
N PRO A 138 8.63 -31.83 10.58
CA PRO A 138 7.51 -32.67 11.03
C PRO A 138 6.55 -32.03 12.04
N ASP A 139 7.04 -31.11 12.87
CA ASP A 139 6.25 -30.36 13.86
C ASP A 139 5.81 -28.98 13.36
N ALA A 140 6.08 -28.65 12.08
CA ALA A 140 5.78 -27.38 11.43
C ALA A 140 6.31 -26.12 12.14
N SER A 141 7.32 -26.27 13.00
CA SER A 141 7.86 -25.19 13.82
C SER A 141 8.81 -24.23 13.07
N ASN A 142 9.27 -24.61 11.87
CA ASN A 142 10.23 -23.83 11.07
C ASN A 142 9.60 -22.92 10.00
N ALA A 143 8.28 -22.71 10.03
CA ALA A 143 7.57 -21.92 9.04
C ALA A 143 7.77 -20.41 9.20
N ILE A 144 8.12 -19.71 8.13
CA ILE A 144 8.21 -18.24 8.08
C ILE A 144 7.17 -17.69 7.11
N LEU A 145 6.32 -16.78 7.58
CA LEU A 145 5.44 -16.00 6.71
C LEU A 145 6.16 -14.73 6.26
N LEU A 146 6.46 -14.66 4.96
CA LEU A 146 6.99 -13.47 4.29
C LEU A 146 5.84 -12.62 3.77
N CYS A 147 5.66 -11.45 4.35
CA CYS A 147 4.62 -10.49 3.99
C CYS A 147 5.14 -9.51 2.92
N THR A 148 4.38 -9.36 1.84
CA THR A 148 4.77 -8.56 0.67
C THR A 148 4.55 -7.06 0.88
N GLY A 149 5.32 -6.25 0.16
CA GLY A 149 5.01 -4.83 -0.03
C GLY A 149 3.80 -4.62 -0.96
N LEU A 150 3.39 -3.35 -1.12
CA LEU A 150 2.19 -2.97 -1.89
C LEU A 150 2.20 -3.43 -3.35
N SER A 151 3.36 -3.43 -4.01
CA SER A 151 3.49 -3.75 -5.44
C SER A 151 4.09 -5.13 -5.72
N ALA A 152 4.31 -5.95 -4.69
CA ALA A 152 4.96 -7.24 -4.81
C ALA A 152 3.93 -8.38 -4.89
N SER A 153 4.24 -9.39 -5.70
CA SER A 153 3.47 -10.65 -5.78
C SER A 153 3.97 -11.67 -4.76
N SER A 154 3.38 -12.86 -4.75
CA SER A 154 3.90 -14.03 -4.00
C SER A 154 5.33 -14.39 -4.40
N HIS A 155 5.77 -14.03 -5.62
CA HIS A 155 7.01 -14.49 -6.21
C HIS A 155 8.26 -13.77 -5.64
N ALA A 156 8.67 -14.20 -4.45
CA ALA A 156 9.82 -13.63 -3.74
C ALA A 156 11.18 -14.17 -4.23
N ARG A 157 11.21 -15.40 -4.77
CA ARG A 157 12.42 -16.03 -5.32
C ARG A 157 12.09 -17.00 -6.47
N SER A 158 13.01 -17.10 -7.43
CA SER A 158 12.99 -18.10 -8.50
C SER A 158 12.84 -19.54 -7.99
N HIS A 159 12.05 -20.35 -8.68
CA HIS A 159 11.90 -21.79 -8.43
C HIS A 159 11.49 -22.52 -9.73
N PRO A 160 11.50 -23.86 -9.80
CA PRO A 160 11.32 -24.57 -11.08
C PRO A 160 10.04 -24.24 -11.87
N LEU A 161 8.94 -23.87 -11.19
CA LEU A 161 7.69 -23.49 -11.86
C LEU A 161 7.65 -21.99 -12.24
N ASN A 162 8.53 -21.18 -11.67
CA ASN A 162 8.69 -19.77 -12.00
C ASN A 162 10.19 -19.38 -11.96
N PRO A 163 10.93 -19.52 -13.07
CA PRO A 163 12.37 -19.28 -13.10
C PRO A 163 12.73 -17.78 -13.15
N ALA A 164 11.74 -16.89 -13.23
CA ALA A 164 11.98 -15.45 -13.16
C ALA A 164 12.63 -15.09 -11.82
N LYS A 165 13.39 -13.99 -11.77
CA LYS A 165 13.91 -13.50 -10.51
C LYS A 165 12.77 -12.92 -9.68
N GLY A 166 12.66 -13.37 -8.44
CA GLY A 166 11.69 -12.84 -7.50
C GLY A 166 12.10 -11.48 -6.95
N TRP A 167 11.17 -10.79 -6.29
CA TRP A 167 11.41 -9.44 -5.77
C TRP A 167 12.38 -9.40 -4.58
N TRP A 168 12.64 -10.54 -3.93
CA TRP A 168 13.61 -10.68 -2.84
C TRP A 168 14.62 -11.81 -3.09
N GLU A 169 14.95 -12.03 -4.37
CA GLU A 169 15.75 -13.15 -4.87
C GLU A 169 16.99 -13.45 -4.03
N SER A 170 17.80 -12.42 -3.74
CA SER A 170 19.08 -12.56 -3.05
C SER A 170 18.97 -12.74 -1.53
N PHE A 171 17.79 -12.56 -0.94
CA PHE A 171 17.57 -12.72 0.49
C PHE A 171 17.13 -14.13 0.86
N ILE A 172 16.61 -14.90 -0.10
CA ILE A 172 16.05 -16.22 0.11
C ILE A 172 16.94 -17.26 -0.56
N GLY A 173 17.22 -18.38 0.10
CA GLY A 173 17.98 -19.49 -0.46
C GLY A 173 18.91 -20.15 0.56
N PRO A 174 19.64 -21.21 0.16
CA PRO A 174 20.59 -21.90 1.03
C PRO A 174 21.64 -20.94 1.59
N GLY A 175 21.74 -20.83 2.91
CA GLY A 175 22.69 -19.93 3.56
C GLY A 175 22.35 -18.43 3.49
N CYS A 176 21.23 -18.03 2.86
CA CYS A 176 20.81 -16.62 2.77
C CYS A 176 20.17 -16.12 4.08
N ALA A 177 19.58 -14.93 4.05
CA ALA A 177 18.92 -14.33 5.21
C ALA A 177 17.67 -15.10 5.64
N LEU A 178 16.84 -15.47 4.66
CA LEU A 178 15.81 -16.49 4.78
C LEU A 178 16.38 -17.81 4.25
N ASP A 179 17.05 -18.51 5.17
CA ASP A 179 17.81 -19.73 4.89
C ASP A 179 16.89 -20.92 4.61
N THR A 180 16.79 -21.35 3.35
CA THR A 180 15.88 -22.44 2.94
C THR A 180 16.35 -23.82 3.38
N ASP A 181 17.59 -23.96 3.86
CA ASP A 181 18.07 -25.21 4.47
C ASP A 181 17.54 -25.39 5.89
N LYS A 182 17.04 -24.31 6.51
CA LYS A 182 16.55 -24.29 7.89
C LYS A 182 15.06 -24.03 7.98
N PHE A 183 14.55 -23.13 7.16
CA PHE A 183 13.19 -22.60 7.26
C PHE A 183 12.33 -22.97 6.06
N PHE A 184 11.04 -23.10 6.31
CA PHE A 184 10.01 -23.19 5.28
C PHE A 184 9.39 -21.82 5.07
N ILE A 185 9.77 -21.15 3.98
CA ILE A 185 9.33 -19.78 3.68
C ILE A 185 8.04 -19.85 2.88
N ILE A 186 7.04 -19.06 3.29
CA ILE A 186 5.74 -18.93 2.62
C ILE A 186 5.55 -17.46 2.28
N CYS A 187 5.27 -17.15 1.01
CA CYS A 187 4.93 -15.81 0.58
C CYS A 187 3.58 -15.85 -0.14
N ALA A 188 2.58 -15.19 0.46
CA ALA A 188 1.23 -15.11 -0.09
C ALA A 188 0.99 -13.71 -0.66
N ASN A 189 0.48 -13.65 -1.89
CA ASN A 189 -0.01 -12.42 -2.47
C ASN A 189 -1.28 -11.97 -1.73
N LEU A 190 -1.43 -10.67 -1.53
CA LEU A 190 -2.46 -10.11 -0.65
C LEU A 190 -3.87 -10.22 -1.25
N LEU A 191 -4.87 -10.42 -0.39
CA LEU A 191 -6.28 -10.16 -0.76
C LEU A 191 -6.41 -8.68 -1.19
N GLY A 192 -7.10 -8.41 -2.30
CA GLY A 192 -7.16 -7.08 -2.89
C GLY A 192 -6.00 -6.74 -3.86
N SER A 193 -5.03 -7.63 -4.05
CA SER A 193 -3.97 -7.52 -5.07
C SER A 193 -4.44 -8.02 -6.44
N CYS A 194 -3.56 -7.92 -7.45
CA CYS A 194 -3.80 -8.34 -8.82
C CYS A 194 -2.90 -9.49 -9.31
N PHE A 195 -2.08 -10.09 -8.45
CA PHE A 195 -1.17 -11.18 -8.80
C PHE A 195 -1.71 -12.57 -8.40
N GLY A 196 -2.94 -12.87 -8.82
CA GLY A 196 -3.56 -14.20 -8.67
C GLY A 196 -4.47 -14.37 -7.45
N SER A 197 -4.28 -13.60 -6.38
CA SER A 197 -5.23 -13.54 -5.26
C SER A 197 -6.48 -12.76 -5.65
N SER A 198 -7.60 -13.04 -4.98
CA SER A 198 -8.85 -12.30 -5.19
C SER A 198 -8.67 -10.81 -4.91
N GLY A 199 -9.12 -9.97 -5.83
CA GLY A 199 -9.05 -8.51 -5.75
C GLY A 199 -10.02 -7.84 -6.71
N PRO A 200 -9.92 -6.50 -6.89
CA PRO A 200 -10.80 -5.75 -7.79
C PRO A 200 -10.91 -6.28 -9.23
N SER A 201 -9.82 -6.82 -9.78
CA SER A 201 -9.82 -7.41 -11.12
C SER A 201 -10.41 -8.82 -11.20
N SER A 202 -10.68 -9.45 -10.05
CA SER A 202 -11.27 -10.80 -10.00
C SER A 202 -12.75 -10.77 -10.36
N VAL A 203 -13.24 -11.87 -10.94
CA VAL A 203 -14.66 -12.04 -11.26
C VAL A 203 -15.48 -12.10 -9.98
N ASN A 204 -16.51 -11.26 -9.89
CA ASN A 204 -17.55 -11.34 -8.89
C ASN A 204 -18.50 -12.50 -9.25
N PRO A 205 -18.62 -13.54 -8.40
CA PRO A 205 -19.45 -14.70 -8.69
C PRO A 205 -20.95 -14.38 -8.75
N GLU A 206 -21.40 -13.25 -8.19
CA GLU A 206 -22.80 -12.84 -8.23
C GLU A 206 -23.17 -12.15 -9.55
N THR A 207 -22.24 -11.43 -10.18
CA THR A 207 -22.52 -10.64 -11.39
C THR A 207 -21.91 -11.23 -12.66
N GLY A 208 -20.85 -12.03 -12.54
CA GLY A 208 -20.06 -12.53 -13.68
C GLY A 208 -19.05 -11.53 -14.24
N ASP A 209 -19.05 -10.29 -13.74
CA ASP A 209 -18.12 -9.21 -14.12
C ASP A 209 -17.00 -9.04 -13.09
N PRO A 210 -15.87 -8.38 -13.42
CA PRO A 210 -14.88 -7.99 -12.42
C PRO A 210 -15.50 -7.18 -11.27
N TYR A 211 -15.04 -7.40 -10.03
CA TYR A 211 -15.52 -6.64 -8.86
C TYR A 211 -15.33 -5.12 -9.05
N ALA A 212 -14.24 -4.68 -9.68
CA ALA A 212 -13.90 -3.28 -9.82
C ALA A 212 -13.99 -2.53 -8.48
N THR A 213 -14.65 -1.37 -8.45
CA THR A 213 -14.88 -0.57 -7.24
C THR A 213 -16.02 -1.08 -6.36
N THR A 214 -16.65 -2.21 -6.70
CA THR A 214 -17.57 -2.92 -5.78
C THR A 214 -16.86 -3.95 -4.92
N PHE A 215 -15.56 -4.18 -5.12
CA PHE A 215 -14.75 -4.96 -4.17
C PHE A 215 -14.84 -4.29 -2.79
N PRO A 216 -14.97 -5.04 -1.68
CA PRO A 216 -15.02 -4.43 -0.35
C PRO A 216 -13.66 -3.84 0.03
N VAL A 217 -13.67 -2.71 0.74
CA VAL A 217 -12.43 -2.11 1.26
C VAL A 217 -11.85 -3.04 2.31
N VAL A 218 -10.60 -3.45 2.11
CA VAL A 218 -9.85 -4.34 3.02
C VAL A 218 -9.06 -3.52 4.05
N SER A 219 -8.99 -4.01 5.30
CA SER A 219 -8.02 -3.54 6.29
C SER A 219 -6.76 -4.41 6.29
N VAL A 220 -5.66 -3.94 6.88
CA VAL A 220 -4.45 -4.77 7.09
C VAL A 220 -4.78 -6.01 7.93
N THR A 221 -5.69 -5.89 8.89
CA THR A 221 -6.22 -7.00 9.70
C THR A 221 -6.90 -8.06 8.84
N ASP A 222 -7.73 -7.65 7.86
CA ASP A 222 -8.36 -8.57 6.92
C ASP A 222 -7.32 -9.32 6.06
N LEU A 223 -6.26 -8.62 5.63
CA LEU A 223 -5.16 -9.24 4.88
C LEU A 223 -4.47 -10.31 5.72
N VAL A 224 -4.12 -10.01 6.97
CA VAL A 224 -3.50 -10.98 7.89
C VAL A 224 -4.43 -12.15 8.17
N ARG A 225 -5.71 -11.91 8.49
CA ARG A 225 -6.70 -12.98 8.72
C ARG A 225 -6.80 -13.91 7.52
N SER A 226 -6.77 -13.38 6.30
CA SER A 226 -6.77 -14.21 5.09
C SER A 226 -5.53 -15.09 4.96
N GLN A 227 -4.34 -14.58 5.32
CA GLN A 227 -3.10 -15.34 5.31
C GLN A 227 -3.08 -16.43 6.40
N PHE A 228 -3.65 -16.17 7.58
CA PHE A 228 -3.72 -17.17 8.65
C PHE A 228 -4.67 -18.32 8.33
N LEU A 229 -5.74 -18.09 7.57
CA LEU A 229 -6.57 -19.16 7.02
C LEU A 229 -5.79 -20.06 6.05
N LEU A 230 -4.89 -19.50 5.24
CA LEU A 230 -3.95 -20.28 4.42
C LEU A 230 -3.00 -21.09 5.33
N LEU A 231 -2.46 -20.51 6.40
CA LEU A 231 -1.58 -21.24 7.33
C LEU A 231 -2.30 -22.42 7.99
N ASP A 232 -3.57 -22.26 8.35
CA ASP A 232 -4.40 -23.34 8.89
C ASP A 232 -4.53 -24.50 7.90
N GLN A 233 -4.76 -24.20 6.62
CA GLN A 233 -4.85 -25.19 5.55
C GLN A 233 -3.52 -25.90 5.27
N LEU A 234 -2.39 -25.23 5.51
CA LEU A 234 -1.05 -25.81 5.43
C LEU A 234 -0.65 -26.60 6.69
N GLY A 235 -1.50 -26.63 7.72
CA GLY A 235 -1.22 -27.33 8.99
C GLY A 235 -0.26 -26.58 9.93
N ILE A 236 -0.06 -25.28 9.72
CA ILE A 236 0.91 -24.46 10.47
C ILE A 236 0.20 -23.75 11.62
N GLN A 237 0.32 -24.30 12.81
CA GLN A 237 -0.31 -23.73 14.01
C GLN A 237 0.43 -22.50 14.52
N ARG A 238 1.77 -22.48 14.39
CA ARG A 238 2.62 -21.40 14.89
C ARG A 238 3.77 -21.13 13.93
N LEU A 239 3.94 -19.87 13.55
CA LEU A 239 5.06 -19.42 12.75
C LEU A 239 6.33 -19.36 13.59
N HIS A 240 7.46 -19.76 13.02
CA HIS A 240 8.79 -19.39 13.51
C HIS A 240 8.95 -17.88 13.52
N ALA A 241 8.53 -17.21 12.45
CA ALA A 241 8.55 -15.77 12.32
C ALA A 241 7.50 -15.24 11.32
N ALA A 242 6.96 -14.06 11.61
CA ALA A 242 6.38 -13.18 10.60
C ALA A 242 7.45 -12.15 10.19
N VAL A 243 7.68 -11.99 8.89
CA VAL A 243 8.72 -11.13 8.34
C VAL A 243 8.11 -10.25 7.26
N GLY A 244 8.38 -8.95 7.30
CA GLY A 244 7.99 -8.10 6.19
C GLY A 244 8.58 -6.70 6.23
N SER A 245 8.51 -6.06 5.07
CA SER A 245 9.04 -4.72 4.82
C SER A 245 7.96 -3.81 4.25
N SER A 246 7.98 -2.51 4.56
CA SER A 246 6.96 -1.56 4.08
C SER A 246 5.54 -1.97 4.53
N LEU A 247 4.57 -2.09 3.62
CA LEU A 247 3.27 -2.73 3.91
C LEU A 247 3.44 -4.14 4.53
N GLY A 248 4.45 -4.90 4.10
CA GLY A 248 4.79 -6.18 4.68
C GLY A 248 5.16 -6.09 6.17
N GLY A 249 5.80 -4.99 6.59
CA GLY A 249 6.12 -4.75 7.99
C GLY A 249 4.87 -4.44 8.84
N MET A 250 3.87 -3.78 8.25
CA MET A 250 2.56 -3.57 8.88
C MET A 250 1.84 -4.90 9.05
N LEU A 251 1.82 -5.75 8.01
CA LEU A 251 1.25 -7.09 8.04
C LEU A 251 1.95 -7.99 9.08
N SER A 252 3.27 -7.91 9.15
CA SER A 252 4.07 -8.66 10.12
C SER A 252 3.72 -8.24 11.55
N LEU A 253 3.64 -6.93 11.82
CA LEU A 253 3.22 -6.40 13.11
C LEU A 253 1.78 -6.80 13.45
N ALA A 254 0.85 -6.62 12.52
CA ALA A 254 -0.55 -7.00 12.67
C ALA A 254 -0.71 -8.51 12.92
N SER A 255 0.12 -9.36 12.32
CA SER A 255 0.15 -10.80 12.61
C SER A 255 0.46 -11.08 14.08
N ALA A 256 1.42 -10.35 14.66
CA ALA A 256 1.78 -10.51 16.07
C ALA A 256 0.75 -9.89 17.04
N VAL A 257 -0.04 -8.91 16.58
CA VAL A 257 -1.14 -8.29 17.34
C VAL A 257 -2.39 -9.16 17.33
N GLU A 258 -2.79 -9.65 16.16
CA GLU A 258 -4.02 -10.42 15.96
C GLU A 258 -3.88 -11.88 16.43
N PHE A 259 -2.69 -12.46 16.26
CA PHE A 259 -2.42 -13.86 16.57
C PHE A 259 -1.16 -14.00 17.46
N PRO A 260 -1.14 -13.40 18.67
CA PRO A 260 0.05 -13.30 19.50
C PRO A 260 0.63 -14.67 19.91
N ASP A 261 -0.22 -15.68 20.09
CA ASP A 261 0.19 -17.04 20.43
C ASP A 261 0.68 -17.84 19.21
N ARG A 262 0.42 -17.37 17.99
CA ARG A 262 0.79 -18.05 16.74
C ARG A 262 2.01 -17.44 16.06
N VAL A 263 2.57 -16.35 16.56
CA VAL A 263 3.79 -15.72 16.03
C VAL A 263 4.92 -15.84 17.05
N ASN A 264 5.96 -16.61 16.73
CA ASN A 264 7.12 -16.74 17.63
C ASN A 264 8.11 -15.59 17.54
N ARG A 265 8.20 -14.89 16.40
CA ARG A 265 9.11 -13.78 16.15
C ARG A 265 8.48 -12.79 15.19
N LEU A 266 8.65 -11.50 15.48
CA LEU A 266 8.24 -10.40 14.64
C LEU A 266 9.46 -9.74 14.01
N ILE A 267 9.49 -9.60 12.68
CA ILE A 267 10.44 -8.75 11.96
C ILE A 267 9.66 -7.70 11.17
N SER A 268 9.92 -6.42 11.46
CA SER A 268 9.35 -5.27 10.76
C SER A 268 10.47 -4.36 10.24
N ILE A 269 10.49 -4.13 8.92
CA ILE A 269 11.55 -3.38 8.23
C ILE A 269 10.95 -2.18 7.49
N SER A 270 11.49 -0.97 7.69
CA SER A 270 11.03 0.26 7.03
C SER A 270 9.51 0.40 7.03
N SER A 271 8.91 0.27 8.21
CA SER A 271 7.45 0.21 8.40
C SER A 271 7.05 0.89 9.71
N ALA A 272 5.78 0.85 10.07
CA ALA A 272 5.25 1.53 11.24
C ALA A 272 3.97 0.86 11.77
N SER A 273 3.61 1.19 13.01
CA SER A 273 2.32 0.84 13.63
C SER A 273 1.14 1.64 13.08
N TYR A 274 1.40 2.78 12.45
CA TYR A 274 0.44 3.61 11.72
C TYR A 274 1.14 4.47 10.67
N SER A 275 0.40 5.05 9.74
CA SER A 275 0.96 5.89 8.68
C SER A 275 1.19 7.34 9.13
N HIS A 276 2.39 7.89 8.90
CA HIS A 276 2.68 9.31 9.15
C HIS A 276 1.91 10.24 8.18
N PRO A 277 1.54 11.48 8.57
CA PRO A 277 0.80 12.40 7.70
C PRO A 277 1.42 12.61 6.31
N THR A 278 2.75 12.70 6.23
CA THR A 278 3.47 12.83 4.95
C THR A 278 3.23 11.64 4.02
N SER A 279 3.28 10.42 4.55
CA SER A 279 3.06 9.17 3.80
C SER A 279 1.62 9.06 3.33
N ILE A 280 0.66 9.46 4.17
CA ILE A 280 -0.76 9.54 3.81
C ILE A 280 -0.97 10.55 2.68
N ALA A 281 -0.37 11.74 2.78
CA ALA A 281 -0.48 12.76 1.74
C ALA A 281 0.10 12.28 0.40
N MET A 282 1.29 11.66 0.41
CA MET A 282 1.92 11.09 -0.78
C MET A 282 1.04 10.01 -1.43
N ARG A 283 0.53 9.05 -0.65
CA ARG A 283 -0.35 7.99 -1.16
C ARG A 283 -1.70 8.54 -1.62
N TYR A 284 -2.24 9.56 -0.96
CA TYR A 284 -3.45 10.24 -1.43
C TYR A 284 -3.25 10.87 -2.80
N LEU A 285 -2.11 11.55 -3.04
CA LEU A 285 -1.81 12.12 -4.35
C LEU A 285 -1.65 11.05 -5.44
N GLN A 286 -1.02 9.90 -5.11
CA GLN A 286 -0.95 8.75 -6.02
C GLN A 286 -2.36 8.23 -6.37
N ARG A 287 -3.23 8.02 -5.37
CA ARG A 287 -4.62 7.60 -5.60
C ARG A 287 -5.40 8.62 -6.42
N LYS A 288 -5.23 9.91 -6.12
CA LYS A 288 -5.89 10.99 -6.83
C LYS A 288 -5.47 11.02 -8.30
N ALA A 289 -4.18 10.86 -8.61
CA ALA A 289 -3.68 10.80 -9.98
C ALA A 289 -4.40 9.72 -10.81
N ILE A 290 -4.59 8.53 -10.23
CA ILE A 290 -5.33 7.43 -10.87
C ILE A 290 -6.80 7.79 -11.04
N MET A 291 -7.45 8.24 -9.97
CA MET A 291 -8.89 8.54 -9.96
C MET A 291 -9.29 9.71 -10.87
N THR A 292 -8.35 10.62 -11.18
CA THR A 292 -8.58 11.74 -12.09
C THR A 292 -8.32 11.40 -13.56
N ASP A 293 -7.75 10.23 -13.86
CA ASP A 293 -7.59 9.79 -15.24
C ASP A 293 -8.98 9.55 -15.87
N PRO A 294 -9.31 10.21 -16.99
CA PRO A 294 -10.61 10.03 -17.66
C PRO A 294 -10.91 8.56 -18.03
N HIS A 295 -9.86 7.76 -18.28
CA HIS A 295 -10.01 6.35 -18.60
C HIS A 295 -10.22 5.47 -17.36
N TRP A 296 -10.06 5.97 -16.14
CA TRP A 296 -10.34 5.18 -14.93
C TRP A 296 -11.84 4.86 -14.79
N ARG A 297 -12.73 5.71 -15.31
CA ARG A 297 -14.18 5.45 -15.41
C ARG A 297 -14.79 4.93 -14.09
N SER A 298 -14.46 5.60 -12.98
CA SER A 298 -14.91 5.20 -11.64
C SER A 298 -14.56 3.75 -11.26
N GLY A 299 -13.46 3.25 -11.79
CA GLY A 299 -12.95 1.88 -11.60
C GLY A 299 -13.47 0.86 -12.61
N ARG A 300 -14.37 1.23 -13.53
CA ARG A 300 -15.01 0.33 -14.51
C ARG A 300 -14.31 0.39 -15.87
N TYR A 301 -12.99 0.33 -15.87
CA TYR A 301 -12.17 0.40 -17.08
C TYR A 301 -11.90 -0.97 -17.73
N TYR A 302 -12.19 -2.08 -17.04
CA TYR A 302 -12.00 -3.44 -17.57
C TYR A 302 -12.72 -3.62 -18.91
N GLY A 303 -12.02 -4.11 -19.93
CA GLY A 303 -12.53 -4.21 -21.30
C GLY A 303 -12.60 -2.88 -22.07
N SER A 304 -11.98 -1.81 -21.57
CA SER A 304 -11.91 -0.51 -22.23
C SER A 304 -10.52 0.14 -22.11
N ASP A 305 -10.40 1.44 -22.44
CA ASP A 305 -9.14 2.16 -22.35
C ASP A 305 -8.58 2.14 -20.92
N TYR A 306 -7.29 1.86 -20.82
CA TYR A 306 -6.59 1.76 -19.54
C TYR A 306 -6.20 3.16 -18.99
N PRO A 307 -6.35 3.45 -17.68
CA PRO A 307 -5.90 4.71 -17.05
C PRO A 307 -4.38 4.80 -16.91
N LYS A 308 -3.69 4.72 -18.05
CA LYS A 308 -2.23 4.67 -18.16
C LYS A 308 -1.58 5.94 -17.61
N THR A 309 -2.16 7.10 -17.91
CA THR A 309 -1.60 8.39 -17.54
C THR A 309 -1.63 8.56 -16.01
N GLY A 310 -2.76 8.25 -15.38
CA GLY A 310 -2.90 8.26 -13.93
C GLY A 310 -1.96 7.28 -13.24
N MET A 311 -1.80 6.07 -13.80
CA MET A 311 -0.89 5.06 -13.27
C MET A 311 0.58 5.43 -13.42
N LYS A 312 0.97 6.01 -14.56
CA LYS A 312 2.30 6.54 -14.81
C LYS A 312 2.63 7.64 -13.78
N LEU A 313 1.75 8.62 -13.60
CA LEU A 313 1.95 9.69 -12.64
C LEU A 313 2.00 9.18 -11.19
N ALA A 314 1.12 8.24 -10.82
CA ALA A 314 1.17 7.60 -9.50
C ALA A 314 2.51 6.89 -9.27
N ARG A 315 3.06 6.24 -10.30
CA ARG A 315 4.38 5.62 -10.21
C ARG A 315 5.51 6.63 -10.11
N GLU A 316 5.48 7.73 -10.85
CA GLU A 316 6.47 8.80 -10.76
C GLU A 316 6.53 9.39 -9.35
N ILE A 317 5.36 9.67 -8.75
CA ILE A 317 5.25 10.10 -7.35
C ILE A 317 5.84 9.02 -6.43
N ALA A 318 5.51 7.75 -6.64
CA ALA A 318 6.07 6.66 -5.83
C ALA A 318 7.60 6.58 -5.93
N THR A 319 8.16 6.62 -7.15
CA THR A 319 9.61 6.59 -7.40
C THR A 319 10.33 7.73 -6.70
N LEU A 320 9.77 8.95 -6.75
CA LEU A 320 10.31 10.10 -6.01
C LEU A 320 10.40 9.82 -4.51
N THR A 321 9.36 9.18 -3.95
CA THR A 321 9.22 8.96 -2.50
C THR A 321 9.93 7.72 -1.96
N TYR A 322 10.28 6.74 -2.81
CA TYR A 322 10.92 5.50 -2.38
C TYR A 322 12.44 5.62 -2.29
N ARG A 323 13.02 6.63 -2.94
CA ARG A 323 14.46 6.93 -2.94
C ARG A 323 14.73 8.20 -2.13
N SER A 324 16.00 8.44 -1.85
CA SER A 324 16.39 9.55 -0.97
C SER A 324 16.87 10.79 -1.72
N GLY A 325 16.71 11.97 -1.10
CA GLY A 325 17.28 13.24 -1.55
C GLY A 325 18.79 13.19 -1.87
N PRO A 326 19.63 12.65 -0.97
CA PRO A 326 21.06 12.49 -1.21
C PRO A 326 21.39 11.63 -2.45
N GLU A 327 20.60 10.60 -2.72
CA GLU A 327 20.73 9.80 -3.94
C GLU A 327 20.40 10.63 -5.18
N TRP A 328 19.33 11.45 -5.15
CA TRP A 328 18.94 12.29 -6.29
C TRP A 328 20.04 13.28 -6.69
N GLU A 329 20.66 13.96 -5.71
CA GLU A 329 21.76 14.89 -5.96
C GLU A 329 22.97 14.17 -6.59
N THR A 330 23.37 13.04 -6.00
CA THR A 330 24.51 12.26 -6.48
C THR A 330 24.27 11.67 -7.87
N ARG A 331 23.08 11.11 -8.10
CA ARG A 331 22.77 10.41 -9.35
C ARG A 331 22.43 11.36 -10.48
N PHE A 332 21.88 12.55 -10.22
CA PHE A 332 21.37 13.41 -11.29
C PHE A 332 21.86 14.86 -11.19
N GLY A 333 21.84 15.45 -10.00
CA GLY A 333 22.12 16.87 -9.78
C GLY A 333 21.34 17.74 -10.78
N ARG A 334 22.01 18.71 -11.40
CA ARG A 334 21.43 19.59 -12.44
C ARG A 334 21.77 19.18 -13.87
N ARG A 335 22.09 17.90 -14.12
CA ARG A 335 22.49 17.44 -15.46
C ARG A 335 21.34 17.54 -16.45
N ARG A 336 21.63 18.11 -17.64
CA ARG A 336 20.68 18.30 -18.75
C ARG A 336 20.72 17.12 -19.72
N LEU A 337 19.62 16.87 -20.41
CA LEU A 337 19.49 15.81 -21.41
C LEU A 337 20.39 16.02 -22.63
N ASN A 338 20.43 17.24 -23.15
CA ASN A 338 21.31 17.62 -24.26
C ASN A 338 22.14 18.85 -23.88
N PRO A 339 23.34 18.65 -23.29
CA PRO A 339 24.20 19.75 -22.85
C PRO A 339 24.70 20.64 -24.00
N ALA A 340 24.72 20.12 -25.23
CA ALA A 340 25.28 20.78 -26.41
C ALA A 340 24.23 21.50 -27.28
N ALA A 341 22.93 21.26 -27.04
CA ALA A 341 21.86 21.94 -27.79
C ALA A 341 21.73 23.41 -27.37
N PRO A 342 21.36 24.31 -28.31
CA PRO A 342 20.90 25.66 -27.97
C PRO A 342 19.82 25.60 -26.89
N GLN A 343 19.74 26.62 -26.02
CA GLN A 343 18.75 26.77 -24.93
C GLN A 343 17.31 26.92 -25.47
N ALA A 344 16.79 25.92 -26.18
CA ALA A 344 15.37 25.79 -26.45
C ALA A 344 14.69 25.39 -25.12
N VAL A 345 14.34 26.41 -24.33
CA VAL A 345 13.57 26.22 -23.11
C VAL A 345 12.12 25.95 -23.52
N SER A 346 11.58 24.82 -23.09
CA SER A 346 10.18 24.44 -23.28
C SER A 346 9.63 23.90 -21.95
N LEU A 347 8.32 23.64 -21.88
CA LEU A 347 7.72 22.95 -20.73
C LEU A 347 7.92 21.41 -20.77
N CYS A 348 8.60 20.89 -21.80
CA CYS A 348 9.00 19.48 -21.85
C CYS A 348 10.31 19.22 -21.08
N PRO A 349 10.60 17.95 -20.74
CA PRO A 349 11.77 17.58 -19.93
C PRO A 349 13.09 18.18 -20.41
N THR A 350 13.83 18.79 -19.48
CA THR A 350 15.13 19.43 -19.70
C THR A 350 16.26 18.70 -18.96
N PHE A 351 15.94 18.13 -17.80
CA PHE A 351 16.89 17.48 -16.90
C PHE A 351 16.81 15.95 -16.99
N VAL A 352 17.93 15.28 -16.73
CA VAL A 352 18.02 13.81 -16.76
C VAL A 352 17.07 13.16 -15.76
N ILE A 353 16.82 13.78 -14.61
CA ILE A 353 15.90 13.25 -13.60
C ILE A 353 14.45 13.24 -14.09
N GLU A 354 14.03 14.23 -14.89
CA GLU A 354 12.67 14.29 -15.44
C GLU A 354 12.44 13.12 -16.41
N GLN A 355 13.40 12.86 -17.32
CA GLN A 355 13.33 11.70 -18.22
C GLN A 355 13.42 10.37 -17.45
N TYR A 356 14.19 10.31 -16.37
CA TYR A 356 14.28 9.12 -15.53
C TYR A 356 12.92 8.79 -14.89
N LEU A 357 12.25 9.78 -14.31
CA LEU A 357 10.92 9.59 -13.72
C LEU A 357 9.92 9.16 -14.79
N ASP A 358 9.90 9.83 -15.94
CA ASP A 358 9.04 9.50 -17.07
C ASP A 358 9.20 8.04 -17.53
N TYR A 359 10.46 7.60 -17.68
CA TYR A 359 10.79 6.22 -18.05
C TYR A 359 10.35 5.20 -16.99
N GLN A 360 10.59 5.48 -15.70
CA GLN A 360 10.18 4.59 -14.61
C GLN A 360 8.66 4.48 -14.49
N GLY A 361 7.97 5.60 -14.67
CA GLY A 361 6.52 5.70 -14.73
C GLY A 361 5.97 4.84 -15.86
N GLU A 362 6.48 5.05 -17.08
CA GLU A 362 6.08 4.31 -18.28
C GLU A 362 6.29 2.79 -18.10
N ALA A 363 7.49 2.37 -17.70
CA ALA A 363 7.87 0.97 -17.57
C ALA A 363 7.08 0.18 -16.49
N SER A 364 6.45 0.89 -15.55
CA SER A 364 5.66 0.27 -14.48
C SER A 364 4.16 0.53 -14.59
N SER A 365 3.73 1.45 -15.46
CA SER A 365 2.34 1.91 -15.57
C SER A 365 1.33 0.79 -15.80
N VAL A 366 1.76 -0.30 -16.44
CA VAL A 366 0.92 -1.46 -16.81
C VAL A 366 1.18 -2.70 -15.96
N ARG A 367 1.96 -2.61 -14.88
CA ARG A 367 2.31 -3.79 -14.06
C ARG A 367 1.29 -4.13 -12.97
N LEU A 368 0.50 -3.14 -12.54
CA LEU A 368 -0.46 -3.26 -11.45
C LEU A 368 -1.83 -2.85 -11.94
N ASP A 369 -2.84 -3.53 -11.43
CA ASP A 369 -4.24 -3.10 -11.58
C ASP A 369 -4.48 -1.80 -10.80
N PRO A 370 -5.02 -0.74 -11.45
CA PRO A 370 -5.27 0.54 -10.81
C PRO A 370 -6.14 0.43 -9.56
N ASN A 371 -7.21 -0.37 -9.59
CA ASN A 371 -8.11 -0.49 -8.44
C ASN A 371 -7.41 -1.21 -7.28
N SER A 372 -6.65 -2.26 -7.54
CA SER A 372 -5.88 -2.99 -6.53
C SER A 372 -4.90 -2.06 -5.81
N LEU A 373 -4.22 -1.19 -6.56
CA LEU A 373 -3.36 -0.15 -6.00
C LEU A 373 -4.14 0.82 -5.10
N LEU A 374 -5.33 1.29 -5.51
CA LEU A 374 -6.17 2.16 -4.69
C LEU A 374 -6.55 1.50 -3.35
N TYR A 375 -6.95 0.23 -3.39
CA TYR A 375 -7.43 -0.52 -2.22
C TYR A 375 -6.29 -0.81 -1.23
N LEU A 376 -5.18 -1.37 -1.70
CA LEU A 376 -4.02 -1.66 -0.83
C LEU A 376 -3.40 -0.37 -0.29
N SER A 377 -3.33 0.69 -1.09
CA SER A 377 -2.88 2.02 -0.66
C SER A 377 -3.77 2.58 0.45
N LYS A 378 -5.09 2.41 0.33
CA LYS A 378 -6.03 2.85 1.36
C LYS A 378 -5.93 2.00 2.62
N ALA A 379 -5.72 0.69 2.51
CA ALA A 379 -5.51 -0.19 3.66
C ALA A 379 -4.29 0.24 4.50
N MET A 380 -3.19 0.63 3.86
CA MET A 380 -2.00 1.18 4.56
C MET A 380 -2.31 2.45 5.36
N ASP A 381 -3.12 3.35 4.80
CA ASP A 381 -3.47 4.61 5.47
C ASP A 381 -4.47 4.42 6.61
N LEU A 382 -5.26 3.35 6.58
CA LEU A 382 -6.25 3.04 7.61
C LEU A 382 -5.68 2.18 8.75
N PHE A 383 -4.48 1.61 8.57
CA PHE A 383 -3.86 0.79 9.60
C PHE A 383 -3.39 1.65 10.77
N ASP A 384 -3.82 1.27 11.96
CA ASP A 384 -3.38 1.81 13.24
C ASP A 384 -3.41 0.69 14.29
N ALA A 385 -2.24 0.36 14.82
CA ALA A 385 -2.06 -0.67 15.85
C ALA A 385 -1.56 -0.09 17.18
N GLU A 386 -1.48 1.24 17.36
CA GLU A 386 -0.87 1.86 18.54
C GLU A 386 -1.50 1.39 19.85
N ASP A 387 -2.83 1.29 19.89
CA ASP A 387 -3.59 0.88 21.09
C ASP A 387 -3.60 -0.64 21.32
N GLN A 388 -2.94 -1.41 20.46
CA GLN A 388 -2.94 -2.88 20.49
C GLN A 388 -1.54 -3.47 20.61
N LEU A 389 -0.50 -2.62 20.73
CA LEU A 389 0.90 -3.06 20.84
C LEU A 389 1.18 -3.91 22.08
N ASP A 390 0.33 -3.86 23.11
CA ASP A 390 0.40 -4.69 24.32
C ASP A 390 0.13 -6.17 24.05
N ARG A 391 -0.52 -6.48 22.93
CA ARG A 391 -0.72 -7.86 22.46
C ARG A 391 0.56 -8.48 21.91
N VAL A 392 1.54 -7.68 21.48
CA VAL A 392 2.80 -8.19 20.95
C VAL A 392 3.66 -8.74 22.09
N ILE A 393 3.68 -10.08 22.22
CA ILE A 393 4.42 -10.78 23.28
C ILE A 393 5.73 -11.42 22.78
N CYS A 394 5.84 -11.67 21.48
CA CYS A 394 7.00 -12.33 20.89
C CYS A 394 8.24 -11.42 20.85
N PRO A 395 9.47 -11.97 20.72
CA PRO A 395 10.63 -11.19 20.33
C PRO A 395 10.38 -10.41 19.04
N ALA A 396 10.71 -9.12 19.04
CA ALA A 396 10.54 -8.22 17.91
C ALA A 396 11.89 -7.66 17.44
N MET A 397 12.09 -7.65 16.11
CA MET A 397 13.13 -6.88 15.43
C MET A 397 12.48 -5.77 14.63
N ILE A 398 12.91 -4.54 14.91
CA ILE A 398 12.49 -3.35 14.17
C ILE A 398 13.72 -2.78 13.45
N LEU A 399 13.64 -2.61 12.13
CA LEU A 399 14.72 -2.04 11.33
C LEU A 399 14.23 -0.77 10.63
N GLY A 400 14.93 0.35 10.82
CA GLY A 400 14.70 1.61 10.13
C GLY A 400 15.88 2.06 9.28
N VAL A 401 15.63 2.98 8.36
CA VAL A 401 16.65 3.53 7.45
C VAL A 401 16.60 5.06 7.51
N GLN A 402 17.74 5.69 7.81
CA GLN A 402 17.82 7.14 8.07
C GLN A 402 17.37 8.02 6.90
N SER A 403 17.53 7.54 5.67
CA SER A 403 17.19 8.27 4.45
C SER A 403 15.78 7.96 3.92
N ASP A 404 15.00 7.13 4.63
CA ASP A 404 13.62 6.81 4.28
C ASP A 404 12.73 8.02 4.57
N ILE A 405 12.03 8.51 3.54
CA ILE A 405 11.08 9.62 3.66
C ILE A 405 9.61 9.15 3.60
N LEU A 406 9.38 7.89 3.21
CA LEU A 406 8.05 7.31 3.16
C LEU A 406 7.65 6.76 4.52
N PHE A 407 8.55 6.07 5.19
CA PHE A 407 8.42 5.65 6.59
C PHE A 407 9.62 6.20 7.36
N PRO A 408 9.57 7.49 7.77
CA PRO A 408 10.68 8.14 8.44
C PRO A 408 11.23 7.30 9.58
N VAL A 409 12.56 7.31 9.75
CA VAL A 409 13.27 6.48 10.74
C VAL A 409 12.73 6.65 12.16
N GLU A 410 12.20 7.84 12.45
CA GLU A 410 11.51 8.17 13.69
C GLU A 410 10.35 7.21 13.97
N GLN A 411 9.59 6.77 12.97
CA GLN A 411 8.49 5.83 13.17
C GLN A 411 8.99 4.46 13.65
N GLN A 412 10.11 3.97 13.11
CA GLN A 412 10.70 2.70 13.56
C GLN A 412 11.32 2.84 14.96
N ARG A 413 11.99 3.97 15.23
CA ARG A 413 12.54 4.28 16.56
C ARG A 413 11.43 4.35 17.61
N GLN A 414 10.31 5.02 17.29
CA GLN A 414 9.13 5.12 18.13
C GLN A 414 8.51 3.76 18.37
N LEU A 415 8.25 2.97 17.33
CA LEU A 415 7.68 1.62 17.46
C LEU A 415 8.55 0.73 18.38
N ALA A 416 9.87 0.72 18.18
CA ALA A 416 10.78 -0.03 19.03
C ALA A 416 10.74 0.45 20.49
N GLN A 417 10.69 1.77 20.71
CA GLN A 417 10.60 2.32 22.07
C GLN A 417 9.27 1.97 22.74
N ARG A 418 8.14 2.12 22.03
CA ARG A 418 6.80 1.79 22.54
C ARG A 418 6.69 0.32 22.95
N LEU A 419 7.19 -0.60 22.13
CA LEU A 419 7.22 -2.04 22.48
C LEU A 419 8.05 -2.32 23.73
N ARG A 420 9.16 -1.58 23.95
CA ARG A 420 9.96 -1.68 25.19
C ARG A 420 9.23 -1.12 26.39
N ASP A 421 8.63 0.06 26.26
CA ASP A 421 7.93 0.76 27.35
C ASP A 421 6.72 -0.06 27.86
N ILE A 422 6.01 -0.72 26.95
CA ILE A 422 4.90 -1.62 27.28
C ILE A 422 5.39 -2.88 28.02
N GLY A 423 6.61 -3.35 27.71
CA GLY A 423 7.28 -4.42 28.46
C GLY A 423 6.68 -5.82 28.31
N ARG A 424 5.81 -6.04 27.31
CA ARG A 424 5.18 -7.35 27.03
C ARG A 424 5.99 -8.19 26.05
N CYS A 425 6.71 -7.56 25.12
CA CYS A 425 7.64 -8.23 24.22
C CYS A 425 8.78 -8.87 25.01
N ARG A 426 9.05 -10.17 24.81
CA ARG A 426 10.19 -10.86 25.45
C ARG A 426 11.53 -10.14 25.18
N ARG A 427 11.68 -9.56 23.99
CA ARG A 427 12.89 -8.83 23.58
C ARG A 427 12.59 -7.91 22.41
N VAL A 428 13.14 -6.69 22.42
CA VAL A 428 13.01 -5.74 21.31
C VAL A 428 14.40 -5.35 20.80
N THR A 429 14.73 -5.78 19.58
CA THR A 429 15.97 -5.43 18.89
C THR A 429 15.69 -4.33 17.88
N TYR A 430 16.44 -3.23 17.92
CA TYR A 430 16.30 -2.13 16.97
C TYR A 430 17.59 -1.99 16.17
N PHE A 431 17.46 -1.95 14.84
CA PHE A 431 18.55 -1.63 13.91
C PHE A 431 18.21 -0.34 13.18
N GLU A 432 19.21 0.52 13.03
CA GLU A 432 19.11 1.74 12.24
C GLU A 432 20.22 1.73 11.20
N LEU A 433 19.84 1.79 9.93
CA LEU A 433 20.81 1.75 8.82
C LEU A 433 21.01 3.14 8.22
N THR A 434 22.28 3.46 7.95
CA THR A 434 22.65 4.57 7.08
C THR A 434 22.81 4.03 5.66
N SER A 435 21.83 4.31 4.80
CA SER A 435 21.84 3.89 3.39
C SER A 435 21.41 5.05 2.51
N LEU A 436 21.84 5.09 1.25
CA LEU A 436 21.41 6.12 0.30
C LEU A 436 20.12 5.74 -0.43
N TYR A 437 19.67 4.49 -0.35
CA TYR A 437 18.55 4.00 -1.17
C TYR A 437 17.17 4.34 -0.61
N GLY A 438 17.08 5.05 0.51
CA GLY A 438 15.81 5.44 1.12
C GLY A 438 14.96 4.24 1.52
N HIS A 439 13.68 4.28 1.17
CA HIS A 439 12.75 3.20 1.43
C HIS A 439 13.16 1.89 0.72
N ASP A 440 13.73 1.97 -0.48
CA ASP A 440 14.15 0.78 -1.26
C ASP A 440 15.38 0.05 -0.68
N THR A 441 15.97 0.52 0.42
CA THR A 441 17.12 -0.15 1.08
C THR A 441 16.82 -1.61 1.41
N PHE A 442 15.60 -1.97 1.83
CA PHE A 442 15.25 -3.37 2.14
C PHE A 442 15.23 -4.30 0.91
N LEU A 443 15.16 -3.74 -0.31
CA LEU A 443 15.25 -4.50 -1.56
C LEU A 443 16.70 -4.60 -2.07
N LEU A 444 17.55 -3.61 -1.74
CA LEU A 444 18.84 -3.42 -2.39
C LEU A 444 20.04 -3.73 -1.51
N ASP A 445 19.96 -3.44 -0.20
CA ASP A 445 21.06 -3.65 0.74
C ASP A 445 21.01 -5.07 1.33
N VAL A 446 21.34 -6.04 0.48
CA VAL A 446 21.32 -7.48 0.83
C VAL A 446 22.19 -7.77 2.05
N HIS A 447 23.32 -7.08 2.18
CA HIS A 447 24.27 -7.37 3.25
C HIS A 447 23.76 -6.90 4.61
N ASN A 448 23.44 -5.62 4.78
CA ASN A 448 23.10 -5.08 6.09
C ASN A 448 21.72 -5.56 6.55
N VAL A 449 20.73 -5.54 5.66
CA VAL A 449 19.38 -6.01 5.96
C VAL A 449 19.39 -7.53 6.14
N GLY A 450 20.07 -8.25 5.25
CA GLY A 450 20.12 -9.71 5.30
C GLY A 450 20.83 -10.24 6.55
N THR A 451 21.94 -9.61 6.98
CA THR A 451 22.65 -10.02 8.20
C THR A 451 21.81 -9.78 9.45
N ALA A 452 21.12 -8.64 9.55
CA ALA A 452 20.22 -8.35 10.68
C ALA A 452 19.07 -9.37 10.77
N VAL A 453 18.40 -9.64 9.64
CA VAL A 453 17.33 -10.64 9.54
C VAL A 453 17.84 -12.02 9.90
N LYS A 454 18.96 -12.46 9.31
CA LYS A 454 19.54 -13.78 9.56
C LYS A 454 19.88 -13.98 11.04
N GLY A 455 20.62 -13.03 11.61
CA GLY A 455 21.02 -13.08 13.01
C GLY A 455 19.81 -13.18 13.94
N PHE A 456 18.76 -12.41 13.67
CA PHE A 456 17.55 -12.45 14.50
C PHE A 456 16.75 -13.76 14.36
N LEU A 457 16.64 -14.31 13.15
CA LEU A 457 15.91 -15.55 12.91
C LEU A 457 16.60 -16.78 13.50
N GLU A 458 17.94 -16.80 13.48
CA GLU A 458 18.74 -17.96 13.88
C GLU A 458 19.20 -17.91 15.34
N THR A 459 19.10 -16.77 16.00
CA THR A 459 19.42 -16.69 17.43
C THR A 459 18.34 -17.40 18.25
N GLU A 460 18.76 -18.38 19.05
CA GLU A 460 17.90 -18.98 20.07
C GLU A 460 17.60 -17.93 21.15
N HIS A 461 16.31 -17.65 21.34
CA HIS A 461 15.85 -16.80 22.43
C HIS A 461 15.35 -17.75 23.53
N ALA A 462 16.23 -18.01 24.49
CA ALA A 462 15.90 -18.71 25.73
C ALA A 462 14.80 -17.98 26.50
#